data_AF-A0A261UTE4-F1
#
_entry.id   AF-A0A261UTE4-F1
#
_cell.length_a   1.000
_cell.length_b   1.000
_cell.length_c   1.000
_cell.angle_alpha   90.00
_cell.angle_beta   90.00
_cell.angle_gamma   90.00
#
_symmetry.space_group_name_H-M   'P 1'
#
loop_
_entity.id
_entity.type
_entity.pdbx_description
1 polymer ?
#
loop_
_entity_poly.entity_id
_entity_poly.type
_entity_poly.pdbx_seq_one_letter_code
_entity_poly.pdbx_strand_id
1 'polypeptide(L)'
;MPSLHVFRGYRVPLEVITQVRQMILDTERTVDVDALVSVIKPKLIAVDPWFSTTREMAARLAVDSLLVDYARAGMLTRHPRRLSSPVWRRAQTAKAKP
;
A
#
# COMPACT_ATOMS: atom_id res chain seq x y z
N MET A 1 -16.09 2.54 3.22
CA MET A 1 -15.58 3.91 3.51
C MET A 1 -14.07 3.87 3.41
N PRO A 2 -13.40 4.83 2.75
CA PRO A 2 -11.96 4.76 2.56
C PRO A 2 -11.29 5.06 3.91
N SER A 3 -10.79 3.99 4.52
CA SER A 3 -10.16 3.98 5.83
C SER A 3 -8.97 4.93 5.84
N LEU A 4 -8.95 5.82 6.83
CA LEU A 4 -7.82 6.65 7.21
C LEU A 4 -6.71 5.74 7.73
N HIS A 5 -5.97 5.10 6.83
CA HIS A 5 -4.86 4.25 7.23
C HIS A 5 -3.70 5.14 7.66
N VAL A 6 -3.60 5.35 8.97
CA VAL A 6 -2.40 5.92 9.59
C VAL A 6 -1.35 4.80 9.63
N PHE A 7 -0.31 4.93 8.82
CA PHE A 7 0.81 4.00 8.81
C PHE A 7 1.95 4.57 9.63
N ARG A 8 2.22 3.95 10.78
CA ARG A 8 3.38 4.30 11.64
C ARG A 8 3.45 5.79 11.99
N GLY A 9 2.29 6.43 12.16
CA GLY A 9 2.19 7.86 12.46
C GLY A 9 2.04 8.79 11.27
N TYR A 10 2.04 8.26 10.04
CA TYR A 10 1.80 9.02 8.82
C TYR A 10 0.40 8.74 8.28
N ARG A 11 -0.36 9.78 8.00
CA ARG A 11 -1.66 9.70 7.34
C ARG A 11 -1.48 9.84 5.83
N VAL A 12 -2.12 8.95 5.09
CA VAL A 12 -2.28 9.08 3.64
C VAL A 12 -3.56 9.88 3.36
N PRO A 13 -3.48 11.01 2.64
CA PRO A 13 -4.69 11.74 2.25
C PRO A 13 -5.54 10.93 1.28
N LEU A 14 -6.86 11.10 1.36
CA LEU A 14 -7.81 10.37 0.52
C LEU A 14 -7.58 10.61 -0.98
N GLU A 15 -7.25 11.85 -1.35
CA GLU A 15 -6.93 12.21 -2.74
C GLU A 15 -5.80 11.35 -3.31
N VAL A 16 -4.77 11.08 -2.50
CA VAL A 16 -3.63 10.24 -2.88
C VAL A 16 -4.05 8.80 -3.06
N ILE A 17 -4.93 8.29 -2.19
CA ILE A 17 -5.48 6.93 -2.31
C ILE A 17 -6.26 6.81 -3.63
N THR A 18 -7.07 7.81 -3.97
CA THR A 18 -7.82 7.85 -5.22
C THR A 18 -6.88 7.91 -6.43
N GLN A 19 -5.82 8.71 -6.37
CA GLN A 19 -4.82 8.79 -7.43
C GLN A 19 -4.10 7.45 -7.63
N VAL A 20 -3.66 6.82 -6.54
CA VAL A 20 -3.01 5.49 -6.56
C VAL A 20 -3.96 4.44 -7.11
N ARG A 21 -5.24 4.49 -6.72
CA ARG A 21 -6.28 3.60 -7.28
C ARG A 21 -6.39 3.75 -8.79
N GLN A 22 -6.47 4.98 -9.28
CA GLN A 22 -6.55 5.25 -10.71
C GLN A 22 -5.32 4.74 -11.44
N MET A 23 -4.11 4.98 -10.92
CA MET A 23 -2.87 4.44 -11.50
C MET A 23 -2.86 2.91 -11.57
N ILE A 24 -3.37 2.24 -10.53
CA ILE A 24 -3.49 0.77 -10.52
C ILE A 24 -4.47 0.29 -11.60
N LEU A 25 -5.61 0.98 -11.76
CA LEU A 25 -6.62 0.64 -12.77
C LEU A 25 -6.17 0.94 -14.20
N ASP A 26 -5.39 2.00 -14.40
CA ASP A 26 -4.81 2.38 -15.69
C ASP A 26 -3.68 1.44 -16.12
N THR A 27 -3.05 0.77 -15.15
CA THR A 27 -1.96 -0.17 -15.42
C THR A 27 -2.51 -1.54 -15.85
N GLU A 28 -2.46 -1.84 -17.14
CA GLU A 28 -3.01 -3.09 -17.70
C GLU A 28 -2.27 -4.37 -17.28
N ARG A 29 -1.03 -4.30 -16.78
CA ARG A 29 -0.17 -5.49 -16.59
C ARG A 29 0.56 -5.60 -15.26
N THR A 30 1.38 -4.61 -14.90
CA THR A 30 2.26 -4.72 -13.74
C THR A 30 2.37 -3.39 -13.04
N VAL A 31 1.84 -3.34 -11.81
CA VAL A 31 1.92 -2.16 -10.96
C VAL A 31 3.36 -1.95 -10.50
N ASP A 32 3.91 -0.79 -10.82
CA ASP A 32 5.21 -0.36 -10.31
C ASP A 32 5.07 0.19 -8.89
N VAL A 33 5.55 -0.59 -7.93
CA VAL A 33 5.51 -0.25 -6.50
C VAL A 33 6.36 0.99 -6.21
N ASP A 34 7.52 1.15 -6.84
CA ASP A 34 8.42 2.26 -6.56
C ASP A 34 7.88 3.57 -7.17
N ALA A 35 7.19 3.49 -8.31
CA ALA A 35 6.42 4.61 -8.86
C ALA A 35 5.29 5.03 -7.92
N LEU A 36 4.51 4.07 -7.39
CA LEU A 36 3.45 4.36 -6.42
C LEU A 36 4.01 4.97 -5.11
N VAL A 37 5.13 4.44 -4.61
CA VAL A 37 5.80 4.98 -3.42
C VAL A 37 6.25 6.43 -3.67
N SER A 38 6.77 6.73 -4.86
CA SER A 38 7.21 8.09 -5.22
C SER A 38 6.06 9.10 -5.26
N VAL A 39 4.84 8.66 -5.61
CA VAL A 39 3.63 9.50 -5.54
C VAL A 39 3.15 9.71 -4.10
N ILE A 40 3.17 8.66 -3.28
CA ILE A 40 2.68 8.71 -1.89
C ILE A 40 3.63 9.47 -0.97
N LYS A 41 4.95 9.21 -1.07
CA LYS A 41 5.99 9.73 -0.16
C LYS A 41 5.90 11.25 0.08
N PRO A 42 5.83 12.13 -0.93
CA PRO A 42 5.76 13.58 -0.72
C PRO A 42 4.42 14.02 -0.12
N LYS A 43 3.34 13.27 -0.35
CA LYS A 43 1.98 13.63 0.09
C LYS A 43 1.60 13.02 1.45
N LEU A 44 2.48 12.24 2.08
CA LEU A 44 2.25 11.73 3.43
C LEU A 44 2.22 12.87 4.45
N ILE A 45 1.17 12.90 5.26
CA ILE A 45 1.03 13.85 6.37
C ILE A 45 1.58 13.18 7.63
N ALA A 46 2.62 13.76 8.23
CA ALA A 46 3.09 13.34 9.54
C ALA A 46 2.07 13.78 10.60
N VAL A 47 1.52 12.83 11.34
CA VAL A 47 0.60 13.10 12.46
C VAL A 47 1.33 12.88 13.77
N ASP A 48 1.90 11.68 13.94
CA ASP A 48 2.74 11.30 15.08
C ASP A 48 3.73 10.21 14.65
N PRO A 49 4.74 10.58 13.83
CA PRO A 49 5.63 9.62 13.21
C PRO A 49 6.47 8.91 14.28
N TRP A 50 6.47 7.58 14.25
CA TRP A 50 7.31 6.82 15.17
C TRP A 50 8.79 7.14 14.94
N PHE A 51 9.56 7.27 16.02
CA PHE A 51 10.97 7.69 15.98
C PHE A 51 11.84 6.82 15.05
N SER A 52 11.51 5.54 14.93
CA SER A 52 12.21 4.57 14.07
C SER A 52 11.67 4.48 12.64
N THR A 53 10.67 5.28 12.27
CA THR A 53 9.99 5.18 10.96
C THR A 53 10.33 6.36 10.06
N THR A 54 11.00 6.07 8.95
CA THR A 54 11.21 7.04 7.88
C THR A 54 9.95 7.18 7.03
N ARG A 55 9.77 8.37 6.44
CA ARG A 55 8.66 8.66 5.51
C ARG A 55 8.61 7.68 4.33
N GLU A 56 9.77 7.20 3.90
CA GLU A 56 9.90 6.21 2.84
C GLU A 56 9.38 4.83 3.26
N MET A 57 9.73 4.38 4.48
CA MET A 57 9.21 3.14 5.02
C MET A 57 7.68 3.22 5.22
N ALA A 58 7.18 4.35 5.70
CA ALA A 58 5.75 4.59 5.83
C ALA A 58 5.03 4.56 4.47
N ALA A 59 5.61 5.17 3.42
CA ALA A 59 5.05 5.15 2.07
C ALA A 59 5.01 3.73 1.50
N ARG A 60 6.08 2.94 1.66
CA ARG A 60 6.14 1.57 1.16
C ARG A 60 5.13 0.65 1.85
N LEU A 61 4.97 0.79 3.16
CA LEU A 61 3.94 0.06 3.92
C LEU A 61 2.52 0.45 3.51
N ALA A 62 2.29 1.73 3.20
CA ALA A 62 1.01 2.20 2.71
C ALA A 62 0.66 1.59 1.34
N VAL A 63 1.60 1.60 0.39
CA VAL A 63 1.43 0.95 -0.93
C VAL A 63 1.16 -0.54 -0.77
N ASP A 64 1.97 -1.24 0.03
CA ASP A 64 1.79 -2.67 0.27
C ASP A 64 0.39 -3.00 0.82
N SER A 65 -0.09 -2.22 1.80
CA SER A 65 -1.43 -2.42 2.36
C SER A 65 -2.52 -2.21 1.30
N LEU A 66 -2.42 -1.12 0.52
CA LEU A 66 -3.37 -0.83 -0.56
C LEU A 66 -3.42 -1.98 -1.57
N LEU A 67 -2.26 -2.46 -2.02
CA LEU A 67 -2.18 -3.58 -2.96
C LEU A 67 -2.77 -4.87 -2.40
N VAL A 68 -2.63 -5.12 -1.08
CA VAL A 68 -3.28 -6.26 -0.42
C VAL A 68 -4.80 -6.12 -0.44
N ASP A 69 -5.33 -4.93 -0.16
CA ASP A 69 -6.77 -4.69 -0.19
C ASP A 69 -7.34 -4.83 -1.61
N TYR A 70 -6.64 -4.31 -2.63
CA TYR A 70 -7.03 -4.49 -4.04
C TYR A 70 -6.93 -5.95 -4.51
N ALA A 71 -5.91 -6.69 -4.06
CA ALA A 71 -5.80 -8.12 -4.34
C ALA A 71 -6.92 -8.92 -3.65
N ARG A 72 -7.30 -8.57 -2.42
CA ARG A 72 -8.44 -9.17 -1.72
C ARG A 72 -9.77 -8.87 -2.41
N ALA A 73 -9.92 -7.68 -2.98
CA ALA A 73 -11.07 -7.29 -3.76
C ALA A 73 -11.12 -7.93 -5.16
N GLY A 74 -10.13 -8.75 -5.53
CA GLY A 74 -10.06 -9.41 -6.84
C GLY A 74 -9.68 -8.48 -8.00
N MET A 75 -9.27 -7.24 -7.71
CA MET A 75 -8.89 -6.24 -8.72
C MET A 75 -7.47 -6.42 -9.25
N LEU A 76 -6.67 -7.27 -8.62
CA LEU A 76 -5.27 -7.55 -9.01
C LEU A 76 -4.99 -9.06 -9.00
N THR A 77 -4.56 -9.58 -10.15
CA THR A 77 -3.98 -10.93 -10.27
C THR A 77 -2.47 -10.84 -10.07
N ARG A 78 -1.98 -11.43 -8.97
CA ARG A 78 -0.61 -11.21 -8.48
C ARG A 78 0.38 -12.18 -9.14
N HIS A 79 1.42 -11.66 -9.80
CA HIS A 79 2.62 -12.46 -10.09
C HIS A 79 3.58 -12.46 -8.89
N PRO A 80 4.03 -13.64 -8.39
CA PRO A 80 4.68 -13.77 -7.09
C PRO A 80 6.13 -13.24 -6.99
N ARG A 81 6.76 -12.78 -8.09
CA ARG A 81 8.22 -12.60 -8.11
C ARG A 81 8.79 -11.38 -7.37
N ARG A 82 8.01 -10.38 -6.93
CA ARG A 82 8.59 -9.10 -6.45
C ARG A 82 8.09 -8.53 -5.12
N LEU A 83 7.12 -9.13 -4.46
CA LEU A 83 6.62 -8.61 -3.18
C LEU A 83 7.07 -9.47 -1.99
N SER A 84 8.32 -9.26 -1.57
CA SER A 84 8.88 -9.81 -0.32
C SER A 84 8.45 -9.01 0.91
N SER A 85 7.20 -8.51 0.96
CA SER A 85 6.72 -7.69 2.08
C SER A 85 6.17 -8.55 3.23
N PRO A 86 6.55 -8.29 4.50
CA PRO A 86 6.00 -8.95 5.69
C PRO A 86 4.46 -8.86 5.80
N VAL A 87 3.86 -7.80 5.25
CA VAL A 87 2.40 -7.59 5.24
C VAL A 87 1.69 -8.69 4.44
N TRP A 88 2.30 -9.13 3.33
CA TRP A 88 1.74 -10.20 2.50
C TRP A 88 1.81 -11.57 3.17
N ARG A 89 2.91 -11.86 3.87
CA ARG A 89 3.04 -13.10 4.66
C ARG A 89 1.89 -13.25 5.66
N ARG A 90 1.51 -12.14 6.33
CA ARG A 90 0.37 -12.13 7.27
C ARG A 90 -0.99 -12.31 6.58
N ALA A 91 -1.17 -11.75 5.38
CA ALA A 91 -2.39 -11.91 4.61
C ALA A 91 -2.59 -13.37 4.13
N GLN A 92 -1.51 -14.09 3.85
CA GLN A 92 -1.55 -15.51 3.46
C GLN A 92 -1.91 -16.41 4.64
N THR A 93 -1.34 -16.19 5.82
CA THR A 93 -1.71 -16.95 7.03
C THR A 93 -3.17 -16.75 7.43
N ALA A 94 -3.77 -15.59 7.10
CA ALA A 94 -5.19 -15.34 7.34
C ALA A 94 -6.12 -16.13 6.37
N LYS A 95 -5.63 -16.55 5.20
CA LYS A 95 -6.36 -17.43 4.27
C LYS A 95 -6.12 -18.93 4.55
N ALA A 96 -5.21 -19.27 5.45
CA ALA A 96 -4.80 -20.64 5.75
C ALA A 96 -5.44 -21.22 7.02
N LYS A 97 -6.63 -20.73 7.42
CA LYS A 97 -7.42 -21.35 8.48
C LYS A 97 -8.66 -22.02 7.85
N PRO A 98 -8.73 -23.36 7.83
CA PRO A 98 -9.93 -24.09 7.43
C PRO A 98 -11.08 -23.86 8.42
#